data_AF-A0A8J2P4L9-F1
#
_entry.id   AF-A0A8J2P4L9-F1
#
_cell.length_a   1.000
_cell.length_b   1.000
_cell.length_c   1.000
_cell.angle_alpha   90.00
_cell.angle_beta   90.00
_cell.angle_gamma   90.00
#
_symmetry.space_group_name_H-M   'P 1'
#
loop_
_entity.id
_entity.type
_entity.pdbx_description
1 polymer ?
#
loop_
_entity_poly.entity_id
_entity_poly.type
_entity_poly.pdbx_seq_one_letter_code
_entity_poly.pdbx_strand_id
1 'polypeptide(L)'
;MDFRNLKSNLAHITHYDLERHNAGKKRTWKEMNSNDGPIAKENFPLVKKCCSERCKLRGCVFLPLDHLRTIYEFFFYTTKDEKNLFRDLCMSYKPSANPGSRGEWSYEFPLKGVKYPVCKSFFCYVLDTSAQSIERIQKRILNGDFFPRNLQGNHQNRPNRTDPDDIELAKYHINHAYEFLTPHYGRSKHEEGKTFLPSYLTFDQIYHDFCSDYGSDKMGRTSFYNVFAKENVQIGLPPEDTCDVCFKAHLRLSACDDPVEAVRIRSAQEEHHSRVRQAREAFKFDVESTGPNVHVWSVDVQQTFQLPQLPVSSAWYMCKFKVHNFCIHDEKTEQGYMYIWTEVDAKKGANEIGSCLINHIDEHFAPLADQRERDYMSCDRNFGMIESKVRQRPVHTPIQLQTLIKSANKTRPFVVIAMTQENFKDMSIAKKAFTRPSTLKVTQSLSFEISKEFPNAIKSRETHQIDTNWQLHNVKGNCGCQDLHNVRVYLSLFRLKKNKVIALRKLMGFLTFSEQDYYKALLEATDDNDSEDDGLD
;
A
#
# COMPACT_ATOMS: atom_id res chain seq x y z
N MET A 1 28.32 -39.10 -8.05
CA MET A 1 29.25 -39.25 -6.90
C MET A 1 29.05 -40.65 -6.34
N ASP A 2 30.10 -41.45 -6.29
CA ASP A 2 30.05 -42.83 -5.80
C ASP A 2 29.84 -42.82 -4.26
N PHE A 3 28.70 -43.34 -3.81
CA PHE A 3 28.25 -43.25 -2.41
C PHE A 3 29.18 -43.98 -1.42
N ARG A 4 30.04 -44.88 -1.90
CA ARG A 4 31.08 -45.54 -1.08
C ARG A 4 32.15 -44.56 -0.58
N ASN A 5 32.44 -43.49 -1.33
CA ASN A 5 33.41 -42.46 -0.94
C ASN A 5 32.86 -41.44 0.09
N LEU A 6 31.54 -41.36 0.31
CA LEU A 6 31.00 -40.49 1.36
C LEU A 6 31.22 -41.08 2.77
N LYS A 7 31.20 -42.42 2.89
CA LYS A 7 31.37 -43.12 4.18
C LYS A 7 32.78 -42.94 4.75
N SER A 8 33.80 -42.86 3.89
CA SER A 8 35.20 -42.57 4.28
C SER A 8 35.41 -41.08 4.62
N ASN A 9 34.81 -40.17 3.85
CA ASN A 9 34.96 -38.72 4.09
C ASN A 9 34.24 -38.22 5.36
N LEU A 10 33.11 -38.86 5.74
CA LEU A 10 32.33 -38.48 6.93
C LEU A 10 32.94 -38.97 8.26
N ALA A 11 33.81 -39.98 8.24
CA ALA A 11 34.51 -40.47 9.43
C ALA A 11 35.67 -39.55 9.87
N HIS A 12 36.10 -38.62 8.99
CA HIS A 12 37.27 -37.78 9.17
C HIS A 12 36.96 -36.28 8.97
N ILE A 13 35.79 -35.79 9.38
CA ILE A 13 35.42 -34.38 9.16
C ILE A 13 36.45 -33.44 9.82
N THR A 14 37.27 -32.78 9.00
CA THR A 14 38.13 -31.66 9.38
C THR A 14 37.62 -30.34 8.81
N HIS A 15 38.08 -29.20 9.33
CA HIS A 15 37.74 -27.87 8.79
C HIS A 15 38.12 -27.74 7.30
N TYR A 16 39.18 -28.45 6.86
CA TYR A 16 39.65 -28.46 5.48
C TYR A 16 38.72 -29.21 4.52
N ASP A 17 38.06 -30.28 4.99
CA ASP A 17 37.11 -31.07 4.18
C ASP A 17 35.79 -30.31 3.94
N LEU A 18 35.39 -29.47 4.90
CA LEU A 18 34.23 -28.58 4.81
C LEU A 18 34.42 -27.50 3.73
N GLU A 19 35.60 -26.86 3.68
CA GLU A 19 35.91 -25.86 2.67
C GLU A 19 35.89 -26.44 1.25
N ARG A 20 36.44 -27.66 1.06
CA ARG A 20 36.39 -28.39 -0.22
C ARG A 20 34.97 -28.80 -0.63
N HIS A 21 34.14 -29.24 0.32
CA HIS A 21 32.75 -29.62 0.03
C HIS A 21 31.90 -28.42 -0.40
N ASN A 22 32.17 -27.25 0.17
CA ASN A 22 31.43 -26.01 -0.10
C ASN A 22 31.96 -25.26 -1.34
N ALA A 23 33.22 -25.48 -1.74
CA ALA A 23 33.87 -24.79 -2.87
C ALA A 23 33.21 -25.01 -4.26
N GLY A 24 32.27 -25.95 -4.40
CA GLY A 24 31.56 -26.23 -5.66
C GLY A 24 30.04 -26.01 -5.64
N LYS A 25 29.44 -25.72 -4.48
CA LYS A 25 27.97 -25.60 -4.34
C LYS A 25 27.51 -24.15 -4.53
N LYS A 26 27.57 -23.63 -5.77
CA LYS A 26 26.82 -22.42 -6.16
C LYS A 26 25.32 -22.73 -6.13
N ARG A 27 24.65 -22.52 -5.00
CA ARG A 27 23.19 -22.43 -4.95
C ARG A 27 22.77 -20.97 -5.05
N THR A 28 21.92 -20.71 -6.03
CA THR A 28 21.40 -19.42 -6.43
C THR A 28 20.58 -18.75 -5.33
N TRP A 29 20.83 -17.46 -5.18
CA TRP A 29 20.22 -16.46 -4.30
C TRP A 29 18.74 -16.20 -4.64
N LYS A 30 17.88 -17.22 -4.69
CA LYS A 30 16.47 -17.06 -5.14
C LYS A 30 15.37 -17.64 -4.26
N GLU A 31 15.65 -18.07 -3.04
CA GLU A 31 14.60 -18.49 -2.07
C GLU A 31 14.84 -17.95 -0.65
N MET A 32 15.13 -16.65 -0.54
CA MET A 32 14.99 -15.87 0.71
C MET A 32 14.16 -14.62 0.44
N ASN A 33 12.87 -14.80 0.14
CA ASN A 33 11.86 -13.74 0.15
C ASN A 33 10.63 -14.21 0.96
N SER A 34 10.88 -14.60 2.20
CA SER A 34 9.86 -14.68 3.24
C SER A 34 10.46 -14.06 4.51
N ASN A 35 10.27 -12.76 4.67
CA ASN A 35 10.37 -11.90 5.88
C ASN A 35 11.43 -12.12 6.99
N ASP A 36 12.34 -13.08 6.88
CA ASP A 36 13.47 -13.25 7.78
C ASP A 36 14.74 -12.98 6.97
N GLY A 37 15.48 -11.96 7.39
CA GLY A 37 16.70 -11.50 6.72
C GLY A 37 17.81 -12.57 6.62
N PRO A 38 18.97 -12.24 6.02
CA PRO A 38 20.12 -13.12 6.02
C PRO A 38 20.42 -13.49 7.48
N ILE A 39 20.34 -14.78 7.81
CA ILE A 39 20.61 -15.29 9.16
C ILE A 39 22.01 -14.81 9.53
N ALA A 40 22.05 -13.79 10.38
CA ALA A 40 23.29 -13.20 10.84
C ALA A 40 24.16 -14.28 11.49
N LYS A 41 25.47 -14.09 11.42
CA LYS A 41 26.50 -14.86 12.15
C LYS A 41 26.25 -14.94 13.67
N GLU A 42 25.21 -14.30 14.19
CA GLU A 42 24.81 -14.21 15.58
C GLU A 42 23.80 -15.29 16.04
N ASN A 43 23.19 -16.05 15.11
CA ASN A 43 22.23 -17.12 15.44
C ASN A 43 22.88 -18.51 15.61
N PHE A 44 24.14 -18.60 16.02
CA PHE A 44 24.63 -19.89 16.53
C PHE A 44 23.98 -20.08 17.90
N PRO A 45 23.05 -21.04 18.09
CA PRO A 45 22.48 -21.24 19.41
C PRO A 45 23.61 -21.63 20.34
N LEU A 46 23.94 -20.73 21.29
CA LEU A 46 24.78 -21.09 22.42
C LEU A 46 24.11 -22.30 23.06
N VAL A 47 24.72 -23.48 22.94
CA VAL A 47 24.24 -24.71 23.57
C VAL A 47 24.44 -24.51 25.08
N LYS A 48 23.49 -23.84 25.72
CA LYS A 48 23.64 -23.33 27.10
C LYS A 48 23.62 -24.44 28.15
N LYS A 49 23.19 -25.66 27.80
CA LYS A 49 23.21 -26.84 28.68
C LYS A 49 23.34 -28.13 27.87
N CYS A 50 24.25 -29.03 28.28
CA CYS A 50 24.08 -30.47 28.03
C CYS A 50 22.73 -30.91 28.62
N CYS A 51 22.22 -32.08 28.23
CA CYS A 51 21.22 -32.75 29.08
C CYS A 51 21.77 -32.73 30.52
N SER A 52 21.14 -31.95 31.41
CA SER A 52 21.64 -31.56 32.74
C SER A 52 22.23 -32.74 33.53
N GLU A 53 22.94 -32.48 34.64
CA GLU A 53 23.56 -33.41 35.62
C GLU A 53 22.82 -34.74 35.97
N ARG A 54 21.57 -34.91 35.50
CA ARG A 54 20.71 -36.10 35.55
C ARG A 54 20.51 -36.79 34.19
N CYS A 55 21.49 -36.79 33.29
CA CYS A 55 21.40 -37.55 32.05
C CYS A 55 21.38 -39.06 32.35
N LYS A 56 20.34 -39.78 31.92
CA LYS A 56 20.20 -41.22 32.14
C LYS A 56 21.19 -42.06 31.32
N LEU A 57 21.83 -41.47 30.30
CA LEU A 57 22.81 -42.16 29.48
C LEU A 57 24.20 -42.04 30.12
N ARG A 58 24.73 -43.16 30.61
CA ARG A 58 26.09 -43.24 31.17
C ARG A 58 27.11 -43.00 30.06
N GLY A 59 27.95 -41.98 30.22
CA GLY A 59 28.96 -41.61 29.22
C GLY A 59 28.51 -40.60 28.16
N CYS A 60 27.33 -39.97 28.30
CA CYS A 60 26.92 -38.87 27.41
C CYS A 60 27.90 -37.68 27.49
N VAL A 61 28.49 -37.30 26.36
CA VAL A 61 29.52 -36.24 26.30
C VAL A 61 28.90 -34.90 25.90
N PHE A 62 29.34 -33.82 26.55
CA PHE A 62 29.10 -32.46 26.07
C PHE A 62 30.12 -32.10 24.99
N LEU A 63 29.65 -31.73 23.81
CA LEU A 63 30.54 -31.36 22.71
C LEU A 63 31.06 -29.92 22.89
N PRO A 64 32.38 -29.69 22.74
CA PRO A 64 32.95 -28.35 22.63
C PRO A 64 32.31 -27.51 21.51
N LEU A 65 32.34 -26.18 21.64
CA LEU A 65 31.70 -25.26 20.69
C LEU A 65 32.20 -25.42 19.25
N ASP A 66 33.48 -25.67 19.08
CA ASP A 66 34.16 -25.96 17.82
C ASP A 66 33.69 -27.27 17.17
N HIS A 67 33.39 -28.29 17.97
CA HIS A 67 32.77 -29.54 17.48
C HIS A 67 31.32 -29.34 17.06
N LEU A 68 30.53 -28.59 17.86
CA LEU A 68 29.16 -28.23 17.51
C LEU A 68 29.09 -27.42 16.22
N ARG A 69 30.00 -26.46 16.06
CA ARG A 69 30.10 -25.62 14.86
C ARG A 69 30.38 -26.46 13.62
N THR A 70 31.31 -27.41 13.74
CA THR A 70 31.65 -28.36 12.67
C THR A 70 30.42 -29.17 12.23
N ILE A 71 29.64 -29.70 13.19
CA ILE A 71 28.41 -30.46 12.89
C ILE A 71 27.38 -29.54 12.21
N TYR A 72 27.20 -28.33 12.72
CA TYR A 72 26.22 -27.38 12.20
C TYR A 72 26.54 -26.98 10.75
N GLU A 73 27.79 -26.59 10.48
CA GLU A 73 28.24 -26.21 9.14
C GLU A 73 28.13 -27.40 8.16
N PHE A 74 28.40 -28.63 8.60
CA PHE A 74 28.19 -29.79 7.74
C PHE A 74 26.70 -30.08 7.50
N PHE A 75 25.91 -30.11 8.56
CA PHE A 75 24.54 -30.59 8.51
C PHE A 75 23.60 -29.57 7.85
N PHE A 76 23.71 -28.28 8.15
CA PHE A 76 22.73 -27.30 7.67
C PHE A 76 22.95 -26.89 6.21
N TYR A 77 24.18 -26.95 5.72
CA TYR A 77 24.52 -26.62 4.32
C TYR A 77 24.44 -27.82 3.35
N THR A 78 24.03 -29.00 3.84
CA THR A 78 23.82 -30.20 3.02
C THR A 78 22.38 -30.40 2.56
N THR A 79 22.22 -31.15 1.48
CA THR A 79 20.92 -31.55 0.92
C THR A 79 20.15 -32.46 1.90
N LYS A 80 18.84 -32.60 1.68
CA LYS A 80 17.98 -33.40 2.57
C LYS A 80 18.37 -34.89 2.60
N ASP A 81 18.88 -35.43 1.50
CA ASP A 81 19.39 -36.81 1.43
C ASP A 81 20.74 -36.95 2.14
N GLU A 82 21.66 -36.00 1.98
CA GLU A 82 22.93 -35.94 2.73
C GLU A 82 22.69 -35.81 4.24
N LYS A 83 21.68 -35.04 4.67
CA LYS A 83 21.24 -34.97 6.08
C LYS A 83 20.73 -36.32 6.60
N ASN A 84 19.97 -37.07 5.80
CA ASN A 84 19.49 -38.40 6.20
C ASN A 84 20.64 -39.41 6.31
N LEU A 85 21.60 -39.35 5.39
CA LEU A 85 22.83 -40.14 5.45
C LEU A 85 23.66 -39.82 6.70
N PHE A 86 23.82 -38.53 7.03
CA PHE A 86 24.53 -38.13 8.24
C PHE A 86 23.86 -38.68 9.51
N ARG A 87 22.52 -38.60 9.58
CA ARG A 87 21.76 -39.17 10.71
C ARG A 87 21.94 -40.68 10.82
N ASP A 88 21.90 -41.41 9.70
CA ASP A 88 22.12 -42.85 9.65
C ASP A 88 23.50 -43.24 10.21
N LEU A 89 24.54 -42.51 9.80
CA LEU A 89 25.91 -42.70 10.30
C LEU A 89 26.07 -42.43 11.79
N CYS A 90 25.24 -41.55 12.35
CA CYS A 90 25.27 -41.20 13.77
C CYS A 90 24.40 -42.12 14.64
N MET A 91 23.73 -43.12 14.05
CA MET A 91 22.84 -44.03 14.77
C MET A 91 23.34 -45.47 14.68
N SER A 92 23.15 -46.24 15.73
CA SER A 92 23.43 -47.67 15.72
C SER A 92 22.34 -48.42 16.47
N TYR A 93 21.96 -49.58 15.95
CA TYR A 93 20.91 -50.43 16.51
C TYR A 93 21.52 -51.71 17.08
N LYS A 94 21.18 -52.01 18.33
CA LYS A 94 21.51 -53.29 18.98
C LYS A 94 20.22 -54.09 19.17
N PRO A 95 20.07 -55.25 18.52
CA PRO A 95 18.92 -56.11 18.76
C PRO A 95 18.96 -56.63 20.20
N SER A 96 17.79 -56.81 20.80
CA SER A 96 17.72 -57.40 22.14
C SER A 96 17.98 -58.90 22.10
N ALA A 97 18.67 -59.42 23.11
CA ALA A 97 18.93 -60.85 23.27
C ALA A 97 17.66 -61.65 23.59
N ASN A 98 16.62 -61.01 24.13
CA ASN A 98 15.36 -61.65 24.51
C ASN A 98 14.29 -61.47 23.41
N PRO A 99 13.72 -62.57 22.88
CA PRO A 99 12.61 -62.51 21.93
C PRO A 99 11.43 -61.72 22.51
N GLY A 100 10.99 -60.66 21.81
CA GLY A 100 9.85 -59.82 22.20
C GLY A 100 10.18 -58.51 22.91
N SER A 101 11.44 -58.28 23.30
CA SER A 101 11.88 -56.96 23.82
C SER A 101 12.41 -56.07 22.69
N ARG A 102 12.12 -54.77 22.76
CA ARG A 102 12.57 -53.80 21.74
C ARG A 102 14.09 -53.65 21.82
N GLY A 103 14.76 -53.71 20.68
CA GLY A 103 16.20 -53.39 20.60
C GLY A 103 16.47 -51.93 20.93
N GLU A 104 17.72 -51.63 21.22
CA GLU A 104 18.16 -50.32 21.70
C GLU A 104 18.90 -49.54 20.61
N TRP A 105 18.64 -48.23 20.54
CA TRP A 105 19.32 -47.30 19.64
C TRP A 105 20.34 -46.46 20.41
N SER A 106 21.57 -46.42 19.92
CA SER A 106 22.62 -45.51 20.40
C SER A 106 22.88 -44.40 19.38
N TYR A 107 23.27 -43.22 19.88
CA TYR A 107 23.53 -42.01 19.09
C TYR A 107 24.96 -41.53 19.35
N GLU A 108 25.75 -41.37 18.29
CA GLU A 108 27.15 -40.99 18.37
C GLU A 108 27.48 -40.00 17.25
N PHE A 109 28.15 -38.89 17.58
CA PHE A 109 28.67 -37.98 16.55
C PHE A 109 30.11 -38.37 16.17
N PRO A 110 30.40 -38.74 14.91
CA PRO A 110 31.75 -38.99 14.44
C PRO A 110 32.45 -37.66 14.10
N LEU A 111 33.46 -37.26 14.86
CA LEU A 111 34.25 -36.05 14.64
C LEU A 111 35.73 -36.36 14.72
N LYS A 112 36.49 -36.01 13.66
CA LYS A 112 37.96 -36.23 13.58
C LYS A 112 38.39 -37.67 13.94
N GLY A 113 37.64 -38.68 13.50
CA GLY A 113 37.92 -40.09 13.81
C GLY A 113 37.54 -40.55 15.23
N VAL A 114 37.01 -39.66 16.07
CA VAL A 114 36.53 -39.96 17.42
C VAL A 114 35.00 -39.96 17.45
N LYS A 115 34.41 -40.95 18.11
CA LYS A 115 32.95 -41.04 18.29
C LYS A 115 32.54 -40.49 19.64
N TYR A 116 31.63 -39.52 19.62
CA TYR A 116 31.12 -38.86 20.83
C TYR A 116 29.71 -39.36 21.14
N PRO A 117 29.52 -40.22 22.16
CA PRO A 117 28.21 -40.74 22.52
C PRO A 117 27.33 -39.67 23.16
N VAL A 118 26.08 -39.58 22.73
CA VAL A 118 25.10 -38.58 23.16
C VAL A 118 23.72 -39.19 23.38
N CYS A 119 22.88 -38.55 24.20
CA CYS A 119 21.49 -38.97 24.36
C CYS A 119 20.61 -38.53 23.18
N LYS A 120 19.48 -39.22 22.95
CA LYS A 120 18.53 -38.91 21.86
C LYS A 120 18.06 -37.46 21.89
N SER A 121 17.80 -36.90 23.08
CA SER A 121 17.36 -35.52 23.25
C SER A 121 18.43 -34.53 22.79
N PHE A 122 19.69 -34.73 23.19
CA PHE A 122 20.80 -33.90 22.76
C PHE A 122 21.08 -34.06 21.26
N PHE A 123 20.99 -35.28 20.73
CA PHE A 123 21.10 -35.55 19.29
C PHE A 123 20.04 -34.80 18.47
N CYS A 124 18.78 -34.84 18.90
CA CYS A 124 17.68 -34.11 18.27
C CYS A 124 17.88 -32.59 18.35
N TYR A 125 18.39 -32.09 19.47
CA TYR A 125 18.68 -30.68 19.69
C TYR A 125 19.79 -30.17 18.77
N VAL A 126 20.93 -30.88 18.70
CA VAL A 126 22.08 -30.47 17.86
C VAL A 126 21.73 -30.46 16.37
N LEU A 127 20.85 -31.35 15.92
CA LEU A 127 20.44 -31.45 14.51
C LEU A 127 19.14 -30.71 14.18
N ASP A 128 18.60 -29.93 15.12
CA ASP A 128 17.30 -29.25 15.00
C ASP A 128 16.21 -30.15 14.36
N THR A 129 16.05 -31.34 14.92
CA THR A 129 15.21 -32.39 14.34
C THR A 129 14.30 -32.97 15.42
N SER A 130 13.02 -33.17 15.12
CA SER A 130 12.08 -33.79 16.06
C SER A 130 12.35 -35.29 16.26
N ALA A 131 12.07 -35.79 17.47
CA ALA A 131 12.20 -37.21 17.79
C ALA A 131 11.39 -38.13 16.86
N GLN A 132 10.21 -37.69 16.43
CA GLN A 132 9.36 -38.41 15.45
C GLN A 132 10.02 -38.54 14.07
N SER A 133 10.83 -37.55 13.67
CA SER A 133 11.57 -37.61 12.41
C SER A 133 12.67 -38.67 12.47
N ILE A 134 13.39 -38.73 13.61
CA ILE A 134 14.40 -39.77 13.88
C ILE A 134 13.77 -41.16 13.90
N GLU A 135 12.62 -41.33 14.55
CA GLU A 135 11.91 -42.63 14.61
C GLU A 135 11.47 -43.13 13.24
N ARG A 136 11.06 -42.22 12.35
CA ARG A 136 10.73 -42.57 10.95
C ARG A 136 11.96 -43.10 10.20
N ILE A 137 13.12 -42.48 10.41
CA ILE A 137 14.38 -42.94 9.82
C ILE A 137 14.78 -44.30 10.40
N GLN A 138 14.70 -44.47 11.73
CA GLN A 138 14.96 -45.74 12.41
C GLN A 138 14.10 -46.89 11.89
N LYS A 139 12.80 -46.67 11.69
CA LYS A 139 11.90 -47.67 11.10
C LYS A 139 12.32 -48.07 9.68
N ARG A 140 12.76 -47.10 8.86
CA ARG A 140 13.26 -47.39 7.49
C ARG A 140 14.54 -48.21 7.53
N ILE A 141 15.48 -47.88 8.42
CA ILE A 141 16.72 -48.65 8.61
C ILE A 141 16.42 -50.09 9.03
N LEU A 142 15.49 -50.30 9.98
CA LEU A 142 15.07 -51.65 10.41
C LEU A 142 14.41 -52.45 9.28
N ASN A 143 13.74 -51.78 8.34
CA ASN A 143 13.15 -52.39 7.16
C ASN A 143 14.15 -52.62 6.02
N GLY A 144 15.46 -52.42 6.26
CA GLY A 144 16.52 -52.64 5.27
C GLY A 144 16.73 -51.51 4.26
N ASP A 145 16.07 -50.37 4.45
CA ASP A 145 16.27 -49.16 3.63
C ASP A 145 17.45 -48.36 4.19
N PHE A 146 18.64 -48.88 3.92
CA PHE A 146 19.89 -48.17 4.20
C PHE A 146 19.96 -46.95 3.27
N PHE A 147 20.09 -45.75 3.84
CA PHE A 147 20.06 -44.46 3.13
C PHE A 147 18.67 -44.03 2.62
N PRO A 148 17.73 -43.70 3.53
CA PRO A 148 16.36 -43.39 3.17
C PRO A 148 16.27 -42.11 2.31
N ARG A 149 16.09 -42.30 1.00
CA ARG A 149 15.81 -41.21 0.04
C ARG A 149 14.51 -40.49 0.41
N ASN A 150 14.49 -39.18 0.23
CA ASN A 150 13.28 -38.38 0.44
C ASN A 150 12.25 -38.65 -0.67
N LEU A 151 11.17 -39.37 -0.34
CA LEU A 151 10.03 -39.63 -1.24
C LEU A 151 8.83 -38.72 -0.97
N GLN A 152 9.00 -37.70 -0.12
CA GLN A 152 7.93 -36.81 0.31
C GLN A 152 7.45 -35.95 -0.89
N GLY A 153 6.13 -35.95 -1.14
CA GLY A 153 5.52 -35.22 -2.27
C GLY A 153 5.37 -36.04 -3.56
N ASN A 154 5.90 -37.27 -3.62
CA ASN A 154 5.81 -38.13 -4.80
C ASN A 154 4.63 -39.10 -4.69
N HIS A 155 3.43 -38.56 -4.45
CA HIS A 155 2.19 -39.35 -4.37
C HIS A 155 1.53 -39.38 -5.76
N GLN A 156 1.32 -40.57 -6.32
CA GLN A 156 0.60 -40.73 -7.60
C GLN A 156 -0.92 -40.58 -7.45
N ASN A 157 -1.45 -40.61 -6.23
CA ASN A 157 -2.87 -40.51 -5.96
C ASN A 157 -3.25 -39.07 -5.58
N ARG A 158 -4.14 -38.44 -6.35
CA ARG A 158 -4.76 -37.13 -6.06
C ARG A 158 -6.28 -37.30 -5.96
N PRO A 159 -6.80 -37.89 -4.87
CA PRO A 159 -8.21 -38.28 -4.78
C PRO A 159 -9.19 -37.09 -4.77
N ASN A 160 -8.73 -35.88 -4.42
CA ASN A 160 -9.56 -34.67 -4.34
C ASN A 160 -9.40 -33.73 -5.54
N ARG A 161 -9.10 -34.26 -6.72
CA ARG A 161 -9.03 -33.45 -7.94
C ARG A 161 -10.45 -33.20 -8.43
N THR A 162 -10.87 -31.93 -8.44
CA THR A 162 -12.13 -31.51 -9.08
C THR A 162 -12.15 -31.95 -10.53
N ASP A 163 -13.30 -32.45 -10.99
CA ASP A 163 -13.48 -32.92 -12.35
C ASP A 163 -13.21 -31.77 -13.35
N PRO A 164 -12.43 -32.00 -14.42
CA PRO A 164 -12.23 -31.01 -15.48
C PRO A 164 -13.54 -30.49 -16.10
N ASP A 165 -14.55 -31.34 -16.23
CA ASP A 165 -15.82 -30.95 -16.85
C ASP A 165 -16.62 -30.02 -15.92
N ASP A 166 -16.58 -30.26 -14.61
CA ASP A 166 -17.19 -29.38 -13.61
C ASP A 166 -16.48 -28.00 -13.56
N ILE A 167 -15.17 -27.96 -13.83
CA ILE A 167 -14.40 -26.71 -13.96
C ILE A 167 -14.89 -25.91 -15.17
N GLU A 168 -15.04 -26.55 -16.34
CA GLU A 168 -15.55 -25.86 -17.54
C GLU A 168 -17.00 -25.43 -17.38
N LEU A 169 -17.83 -26.22 -16.69
CA LEU A 169 -19.21 -25.84 -16.36
C LEU A 169 -19.26 -24.60 -15.46
N ALA A 170 -18.41 -24.52 -14.44
CA ALA A 170 -18.31 -23.35 -13.59
C ALA A 170 -17.87 -22.09 -14.37
N LYS A 171 -16.89 -22.22 -15.28
CA LYS A 171 -16.47 -21.11 -16.16
C LYS A 171 -17.59 -20.66 -17.07
N TYR A 172 -18.33 -21.60 -17.66
CA TYR A 172 -19.45 -21.30 -18.53
C TYR A 172 -20.50 -20.47 -17.78
N HIS A 173 -20.90 -20.91 -16.59
CA HIS A 173 -21.85 -20.19 -15.75
C HIS A 173 -21.38 -18.76 -15.42
N ILE A 174 -20.13 -18.60 -14.95
CA ILE A 174 -19.57 -17.28 -14.60
C ILE A 174 -19.59 -16.31 -15.79
N ASN A 175 -19.32 -16.81 -17.00
CA ASN A 175 -19.17 -15.99 -18.20
C ASN A 175 -20.47 -15.78 -19.00
N HIS A 176 -21.51 -16.57 -18.77
CA HIS A 176 -22.70 -16.59 -19.64
C HIS A 176 -24.04 -16.53 -18.90
N ALA A 177 -24.07 -16.71 -17.57
CA ALA A 177 -25.32 -16.64 -16.81
C ALA A 177 -25.81 -15.20 -16.58
N TYR A 178 -24.95 -14.19 -16.78
CA TYR A 178 -25.26 -12.80 -16.48
C TYR A 178 -24.81 -11.86 -17.60
N GLU A 179 -25.50 -10.74 -17.75
CA GLU A 179 -25.09 -9.65 -18.63
C GLU A 179 -23.95 -8.84 -17.98
N PHE A 180 -22.85 -8.65 -18.73
CA PHE A 180 -21.72 -7.86 -18.27
C PHE A 180 -21.95 -6.34 -18.45
N LEU A 181 -21.49 -5.58 -17.46
CA LEU A 181 -21.41 -4.13 -17.49
C LEU A 181 -20.18 -3.66 -18.27
N THR A 182 -20.36 -2.56 -19.00
CA THR A 182 -19.27 -1.85 -19.69
C THR A 182 -18.89 -0.59 -18.92
N PRO A 183 -17.62 -0.41 -18.51
CA PRO A 183 -17.17 0.83 -17.87
C PRO A 183 -17.26 2.01 -18.85
N HIS A 184 -17.83 3.12 -18.39
CA HIS A 184 -18.08 4.31 -19.20
C HIS A 184 -16.79 5.13 -19.42
N TYR A 185 -15.90 5.17 -18.44
CA TYR A 185 -14.55 5.76 -18.53
C TYR A 185 -13.48 4.66 -18.35
N GLY A 186 -12.22 4.94 -18.72
CA GLY A 186 -11.13 3.99 -18.47
C GLY A 186 -11.07 2.76 -19.38
N ARG A 187 -11.74 2.74 -20.54
CA ARG A 187 -11.64 1.65 -21.54
C ARG A 187 -10.20 1.25 -21.90
N SER A 188 -9.25 2.18 -21.81
CA SER A 188 -7.82 1.95 -22.05
C SER A 188 -7.00 1.61 -20.79
N LYS A 189 -7.57 1.75 -19.58
CA LYS A 189 -6.89 1.54 -18.29
C LYS A 189 -7.22 0.22 -17.61
N HIS A 190 -8.28 -0.47 -18.04
CA HIS A 190 -8.52 -1.84 -17.60
C HIS A 190 -7.67 -2.79 -18.44
N GLU A 191 -7.01 -3.74 -17.78
CA GLU A 191 -6.30 -4.84 -18.45
C GLU A 191 -7.19 -5.41 -19.56
N GLU A 192 -6.66 -5.48 -20.78
CA GLU A 192 -7.41 -5.95 -21.96
C GLU A 192 -8.20 -7.22 -21.60
N GLY A 193 -9.53 -7.14 -21.67
CA GLY A 193 -10.43 -8.28 -21.44
C GLY A 193 -11.03 -8.41 -20.03
N LYS A 194 -10.87 -7.44 -19.13
CA LYS A 194 -11.56 -7.48 -17.81
C LYS A 194 -13.04 -7.12 -17.94
N THR A 195 -13.93 -8.02 -17.54
CA THR A 195 -15.39 -7.83 -17.59
C THR A 195 -15.98 -7.62 -16.21
N PHE A 196 -17.11 -6.92 -16.13
CA PHE A 196 -17.71 -6.49 -14.87
C PHE A 196 -19.12 -7.05 -14.71
N LEU A 197 -19.38 -7.80 -13.65
CA LEU A 197 -20.72 -8.24 -13.30
C LEU A 197 -21.48 -7.12 -12.58
N PRO A 198 -22.82 -7.10 -12.64
CA PRO A 198 -23.65 -6.15 -11.88
C PRO A 198 -23.33 -6.12 -10.38
N SER A 199 -23.37 -4.93 -9.78
CA SER A 199 -22.99 -4.72 -8.37
C SER A 199 -23.98 -5.30 -7.36
N TYR A 200 -25.20 -5.64 -7.78
CA TYR A 200 -26.18 -6.33 -6.93
C TYR A 200 -25.87 -7.82 -6.78
N LEU A 201 -25.04 -8.39 -7.66
CA LEU A 201 -24.58 -9.76 -7.53
C LEU A 201 -23.53 -9.82 -6.43
N THR A 202 -23.50 -10.95 -5.74
CA THR A 202 -22.46 -11.31 -4.77
C THR A 202 -21.89 -12.64 -5.18
N PHE A 203 -20.66 -12.93 -4.76
CA PHE A 203 -20.07 -14.25 -5.01
C PHE A 203 -20.97 -15.38 -4.48
N ASP A 204 -21.62 -15.17 -3.33
CA ASP A 204 -22.51 -16.17 -2.73
C ASP A 204 -23.78 -16.39 -3.55
N GLN A 205 -24.35 -15.33 -4.16
CA GLN A 205 -25.48 -15.48 -5.09
C GLN A 205 -25.07 -16.23 -6.35
N ILE A 206 -23.92 -15.88 -6.94
CA ILE A 206 -23.42 -16.57 -8.14
C ILE A 206 -23.17 -18.06 -7.86
N TYR A 207 -22.60 -18.38 -6.71
CA TYR A 207 -22.39 -19.78 -6.32
C TYR A 207 -23.71 -20.49 -6.02
N HIS A 208 -24.67 -19.82 -5.39
CA HIS A 208 -25.99 -20.37 -5.14
C HIS A 208 -26.72 -20.69 -6.45
N ASP A 209 -26.69 -19.77 -7.42
CA ASP A 209 -27.29 -19.95 -8.73
C ASP A 209 -26.64 -21.14 -9.46
N PHE A 210 -25.31 -21.24 -9.45
CA PHE A 210 -24.59 -22.41 -9.96
C PHE A 210 -25.05 -23.72 -9.32
N CYS A 211 -25.20 -23.77 -7.99
CA CYS A 211 -25.68 -24.96 -7.30
C CYS A 211 -27.16 -25.27 -7.62
N SER A 212 -27.97 -24.24 -7.84
CA SER A 212 -29.38 -24.38 -8.22
C SER A 212 -29.52 -24.95 -9.65
N ASP A 213 -28.69 -24.46 -10.58
CA ASP A 213 -28.77 -24.82 -11.99
C ASP A 213 -28.13 -26.20 -12.29
N TYR A 214 -27.04 -26.56 -11.59
CA TYR A 214 -26.22 -27.73 -11.93
C TYR A 214 -26.07 -28.77 -10.81
N GLY A 215 -26.49 -28.46 -9.58
CA GLY A 215 -26.37 -29.34 -8.41
C GLY A 215 -25.20 -28.99 -7.49
N SER A 216 -25.40 -29.17 -6.18
CA SER A 216 -24.41 -28.83 -5.14
C SER A 216 -23.29 -29.87 -4.98
N ASP A 217 -23.44 -31.05 -5.56
CA ASP A 217 -22.47 -32.15 -5.57
C ASP A 217 -21.33 -31.94 -6.58
N LYS A 218 -21.55 -31.07 -7.58
CA LYS A 218 -20.59 -30.78 -8.67
C LYS A 218 -19.35 -30.05 -8.19
N MET A 219 -19.52 -29.01 -7.38
CA MET A 219 -18.40 -28.21 -6.94
C MET A 219 -18.66 -27.55 -5.59
N GLY A 220 -17.72 -27.75 -4.66
CA GLY A 220 -17.71 -27.03 -3.39
C GLY A 220 -17.33 -25.56 -3.57
N ARG A 221 -17.88 -24.69 -2.70
CA ARG A 221 -17.71 -23.23 -2.71
C ARG A 221 -16.26 -22.76 -2.89
N THR A 222 -15.31 -23.41 -2.21
CA THR A 222 -13.88 -23.05 -2.30
C THR A 222 -13.30 -23.34 -3.69
N SER A 223 -13.67 -24.46 -4.30
CA SER A 223 -13.24 -24.80 -5.65
C SER A 223 -13.84 -23.84 -6.67
N PHE A 224 -15.12 -23.49 -6.50
CA PHE A 224 -15.81 -22.53 -7.36
C PHE A 224 -15.19 -21.13 -7.24
N TYR A 225 -14.87 -20.68 -6.03
CA TYR A 225 -14.13 -19.44 -5.80
C TYR A 225 -12.77 -19.43 -6.51
N ASN A 226 -12.04 -20.55 -6.50
CA ASN A 226 -10.76 -20.64 -7.19
C ASN A 226 -10.89 -20.60 -8.72
N VAL A 227 -12.03 -21.02 -9.27
CA VAL A 227 -12.35 -20.82 -10.69
C VAL A 227 -12.68 -19.35 -10.92
N PHE A 228 -13.62 -18.79 -10.15
CA PHE A 228 -14.02 -17.39 -10.22
C PHE A 228 -12.85 -16.41 -10.12
N ALA A 229 -11.92 -16.62 -9.19
CA ALA A 229 -10.76 -15.76 -8.98
C ALA A 229 -9.71 -15.83 -10.11
N LYS A 230 -9.78 -16.85 -10.98
CA LYS A 230 -8.92 -16.98 -12.17
C LYS A 230 -9.57 -16.42 -13.43
N GLU A 231 -10.89 -16.30 -13.43
CA GLU A 231 -11.61 -15.60 -14.50
C GLU A 231 -11.32 -14.10 -14.39
N ASN A 232 -11.21 -13.41 -15.52
CA ASN A 232 -10.95 -11.97 -15.56
C ASN A 232 -12.23 -11.15 -15.32
N VAL A 233 -12.99 -11.54 -14.29
CA VAL A 233 -14.32 -11.01 -13.98
C VAL A 233 -14.30 -10.33 -12.62
N GLN A 234 -14.90 -9.15 -12.52
CA GLN A 234 -15.04 -8.43 -11.26
C GLN A 234 -16.51 -8.09 -10.98
N ILE A 235 -16.95 -8.26 -9.73
CA ILE A 235 -18.29 -7.84 -9.32
C ILE A 235 -18.30 -6.33 -9.07
N GLY A 236 -19.23 -5.65 -9.74
CA GLY A 236 -19.40 -4.20 -9.68
C GLY A 236 -18.35 -3.44 -10.48
N LEU A 237 -18.78 -2.30 -11.01
CA LEU A 237 -17.86 -1.33 -11.60
C LEU A 237 -17.03 -0.69 -10.48
N PRO A 238 -15.75 -0.34 -10.74
CA PRO A 238 -15.02 0.57 -9.88
C PRO A 238 -15.86 1.82 -9.64
N PRO A 239 -15.97 2.32 -8.40
CA PRO A 239 -16.68 3.57 -8.14
C PRO A 239 -15.93 4.70 -8.84
N GLU A 240 -16.52 5.21 -9.92
CA GLU A 240 -16.03 6.35 -10.68
C GLU A 240 -16.99 7.53 -10.48
N ASP A 241 -16.45 8.71 -10.18
CA ASP A 241 -17.22 9.95 -10.17
C ASP A 241 -17.72 10.22 -11.60
N THR A 242 -19.04 10.08 -11.78
CA THR A 242 -19.67 10.31 -13.07
C THR A 242 -20.01 11.79 -13.20
N CYS A 243 -19.59 12.42 -14.31
CA CYS A 243 -19.97 13.79 -14.64
C CYS A 243 -21.49 13.96 -14.56
N ASP A 244 -21.97 15.07 -13.98
CA ASP A 244 -23.40 15.32 -13.78
C ASP A 244 -24.18 15.37 -15.11
N VAL A 245 -23.57 15.91 -16.17
CA VAL A 245 -24.13 15.92 -17.53
C VAL A 245 -24.32 14.49 -18.05
N CYS A 246 -23.28 13.66 -17.93
CA CYS A 246 -23.33 12.26 -18.37
C CYS A 246 -24.31 11.44 -17.54
N PHE A 247 -24.35 11.66 -16.23
CA PHE A 247 -25.28 10.98 -15.33
C PHE A 247 -26.74 11.36 -15.65
N LYS A 248 -27.02 12.66 -15.86
CA LYS A 248 -28.34 13.14 -16.32
C LYS A 248 -28.72 12.53 -17.67
N ALA A 249 -27.78 12.47 -18.62
CA ALA A 249 -28.01 11.86 -19.93
C ALA A 249 -28.33 10.37 -19.80
N HIS A 250 -27.57 9.64 -18.97
CA HIS A 250 -27.83 8.22 -18.67
C HIS A 250 -29.22 8.01 -18.10
N LEU A 251 -29.59 8.74 -17.04
CA LEU A 251 -30.93 8.65 -16.43
C LEU A 251 -32.04 8.93 -17.44
N ARG A 252 -31.87 9.96 -18.28
CA ARG A 252 -32.85 10.29 -19.32
C ARG A 252 -32.97 9.19 -20.37
N LEU A 253 -31.85 8.63 -20.83
CA LEU A 253 -31.85 7.52 -21.78
C LEU A 253 -32.51 6.26 -21.20
N SER A 254 -32.25 5.94 -19.93
CA SER A 254 -32.86 4.80 -19.25
C SER A 254 -34.38 4.90 -19.11
N ALA A 255 -34.93 6.13 -19.11
CA ALA A 255 -36.36 6.39 -18.97
C ALA A 255 -37.01 6.85 -20.30
N CYS A 256 -36.29 6.80 -21.43
CA CYS A 256 -36.76 7.32 -22.71
C CYS A 256 -37.25 6.21 -23.64
N ASP A 257 -38.57 6.16 -23.86
CA ASP A 257 -39.20 5.23 -24.81
C ASP A 257 -39.22 5.77 -26.25
N ASP A 258 -39.04 7.08 -26.46
CA ASP A 258 -39.02 7.71 -27.78
C ASP A 258 -37.64 7.55 -28.46
N PRO A 259 -37.54 6.83 -29.59
CA PRO A 259 -36.28 6.66 -30.31
C PRO A 259 -35.66 7.98 -30.79
N VAL A 260 -36.48 8.98 -31.16
CA VAL A 260 -36.00 10.28 -31.67
C VAL A 260 -35.34 11.09 -30.56
N GLU A 261 -35.98 11.14 -29.39
CA GLU A 261 -35.43 11.84 -28.24
C GLU A 261 -34.18 11.12 -27.69
N ALA A 262 -34.17 9.78 -27.70
CA ALA A 262 -32.98 9.02 -27.34
C ALA A 262 -31.77 9.31 -28.27
N VAL A 263 -32.01 9.54 -29.56
CA VAL A 263 -30.95 9.99 -30.48
C VAL A 263 -30.46 11.39 -30.12
N ARG A 264 -31.36 12.34 -29.82
CA ARG A 264 -30.96 13.72 -29.42
C ARG A 264 -30.12 13.74 -28.15
N ILE A 265 -30.51 12.97 -27.14
CA ILE A 265 -29.76 12.88 -25.87
C ILE A 265 -28.36 12.30 -26.13
N ARG A 266 -28.26 11.23 -26.95
CA ARG A 266 -26.95 10.65 -27.34
C ARG A 266 -26.09 11.64 -28.13
N SER A 267 -26.66 12.39 -29.06
CA SER A 267 -25.92 13.41 -29.82
C SER A 267 -25.38 14.53 -28.91
N ALA A 268 -26.21 15.03 -27.98
CA ALA A 268 -25.78 16.04 -27.01
C ALA A 268 -24.69 15.50 -26.05
N GLN A 269 -24.80 14.22 -25.66
CA GLN A 269 -23.79 13.54 -24.86
C GLN A 269 -22.46 13.40 -25.62
N GLU A 270 -22.49 13.03 -26.90
CA GLU A 270 -21.27 12.95 -27.72
C GLU A 270 -20.65 14.33 -27.95
N GLU A 271 -21.44 15.37 -28.14
CA GLU A 271 -20.93 16.75 -28.20
C GLU A 271 -20.25 17.16 -26.89
N HIS A 272 -20.85 16.83 -25.74
CA HIS A 272 -20.22 17.04 -24.44
C HIS A 272 -18.88 16.28 -24.33
N HIS A 273 -18.84 15.00 -24.69
CA HIS A 273 -17.61 14.22 -24.67
C HIS A 273 -16.54 14.78 -25.62
N SER A 274 -16.94 15.22 -26.81
CA SER A 274 -16.05 15.86 -27.78
C SER A 274 -15.41 17.13 -27.20
N ARG A 275 -16.21 18.01 -26.57
CA ARG A 275 -15.70 19.20 -25.87
C ARG A 275 -14.73 18.86 -24.74
N VAL A 276 -15.01 17.81 -23.96
CA VAL A 276 -14.12 17.34 -22.90
C VAL A 276 -12.80 16.81 -23.46
N ARG A 277 -12.83 16.05 -24.57
CA ARG A 277 -11.61 15.56 -25.24
C ARG A 277 -10.76 16.73 -25.75
N GLN A 278 -11.37 17.68 -26.45
CA GLN A 278 -10.68 18.88 -26.94
C GLN A 278 -10.06 19.69 -25.81
N ALA A 279 -10.78 19.87 -24.69
CA ALA A 279 -10.25 20.55 -23.50
C ALA A 279 -9.01 19.87 -22.93
N ARG A 280 -9.00 18.53 -22.88
CA ARG A 280 -7.85 17.74 -22.41
C ARG A 280 -6.65 17.85 -23.34
N GLU A 281 -6.89 17.74 -24.64
CA GLU A 281 -5.85 17.86 -25.67
C GLU A 281 -5.22 19.27 -25.66
N ALA A 282 -6.06 20.30 -25.57
CA ALA A 282 -5.61 21.68 -25.46
C ALA A 282 -4.79 21.93 -24.20
N PHE A 283 -5.24 21.42 -23.04
CA PHE A 283 -4.47 21.51 -21.81
C PHE A 283 -3.12 20.83 -21.96
N LYS A 284 -3.09 19.60 -22.47
CA LYS A 284 -1.84 18.86 -22.75
C LYS A 284 -0.90 19.67 -23.64
N PHE A 285 -1.43 20.22 -24.73
CA PHE A 285 -0.70 21.08 -25.66
C PHE A 285 -0.15 22.34 -24.98
N ASP A 286 -0.95 23.05 -24.18
CA ASP A 286 -0.49 24.24 -23.44
C ASP A 286 0.70 23.89 -22.55
N VAL A 287 0.63 22.75 -21.85
CA VAL A 287 1.72 22.40 -20.95
C VAL A 287 2.98 22.00 -21.73
N GLU A 288 2.85 21.26 -22.82
CA GLU A 288 3.98 20.83 -23.68
C GLU A 288 4.63 21.99 -24.45
N SER A 289 3.82 22.93 -24.93
CA SER A 289 4.30 24.08 -25.71
C SER A 289 5.03 25.14 -24.89
N THR A 290 4.92 25.09 -23.55
CA THR A 290 5.54 26.11 -22.68
C THR A 290 7.03 25.83 -22.43
N GLY A 291 7.89 26.83 -22.70
CA GLY A 291 9.34 26.75 -22.48
C GLY A 291 9.79 26.57 -21.03
N PRO A 292 11.09 26.37 -20.75
CA PRO A 292 11.62 26.02 -19.42
C PRO A 292 11.44 27.10 -18.35
N ASN A 293 11.17 28.34 -18.75
CA ASN A 293 10.95 29.49 -17.86
C ASN A 293 9.48 29.73 -17.49
N VAL A 294 8.59 28.81 -17.86
CA VAL A 294 7.16 28.89 -17.57
C VAL A 294 6.78 27.74 -16.65
N HIS A 295 6.17 28.04 -15.51
CA HIS A 295 5.54 27.02 -14.66
C HIS A 295 4.07 26.87 -15.04
N VAL A 296 3.59 25.64 -15.04
CA VAL A 296 2.16 25.35 -15.23
C VAL A 296 1.69 24.56 -14.04
N TRP A 297 0.82 25.17 -13.26
CA TRP A 297 0.31 24.61 -12.01
C TRP A 297 -1.20 24.42 -12.09
N SER A 298 -1.66 23.21 -11.79
CA SER A 298 -3.06 22.98 -11.44
C SER A 298 -3.22 23.15 -9.93
N VAL A 299 -4.23 23.89 -9.51
CA VAL A 299 -4.48 24.16 -8.10
C VAL A 299 -5.92 23.83 -7.75
N ASP A 300 -6.13 23.16 -6.61
CA ASP A 300 -7.47 22.88 -6.12
C ASP A 300 -7.47 22.61 -4.62
N VAL A 301 -8.61 22.80 -3.95
CA VAL A 301 -8.76 22.57 -2.52
C VAL A 301 -9.64 21.35 -2.26
N GLN A 302 -9.07 20.35 -1.59
CA GLN A 302 -9.78 19.11 -1.28
C GLN A 302 -10.98 19.35 -0.35
N GLN A 303 -11.91 18.39 -0.36
CA GLN A 303 -12.91 18.26 0.70
C GLN A 303 -12.21 18.21 2.07
N THR A 304 -12.72 18.99 3.02
CA THR A 304 -12.16 19.08 4.37
C THR A 304 -12.22 17.74 5.09
N PHE A 305 -11.08 17.25 5.57
CA PHE A 305 -11.02 16.04 6.38
C PHE A 305 -11.62 16.30 7.76
N GLN A 306 -12.31 15.29 8.28
CA GLN A 306 -12.88 15.29 9.63
C GLN A 306 -12.25 14.18 10.47
N LEU A 307 -11.49 14.58 11.48
CA LEU A 307 -10.73 13.70 12.37
C LEU A 307 -11.30 13.72 13.80
N PRO A 308 -11.27 12.60 14.53
CA PRO A 308 -10.81 11.29 14.08
C PRO A 308 -11.81 10.59 13.15
N GLN A 309 -11.31 9.78 12.23
CA GLN A 309 -12.15 8.88 11.42
C GLN A 309 -12.47 7.62 12.20
N LEU A 310 -13.71 7.48 12.65
CA LEU A 310 -14.16 6.35 13.46
C LEU A 310 -15.28 5.59 12.75
N PRO A 311 -15.22 4.25 12.65
CA PRO A 311 -16.29 3.42 12.11
C PRO A 311 -17.38 3.15 13.15
N VAL A 312 -17.78 4.17 13.92
CA VAL A 312 -18.78 4.06 15.00
C VAL A 312 -19.93 5.02 14.72
N SER A 313 -21.16 4.50 14.70
CA SER A 313 -22.37 5.28 14.37
C SER A 313 -22.59 6.47 15.29
N SER A 314 -22.31 6.32 16.59
CA SER A 314 -22.42 7.41 17.58
C SER A 314 -21.45 8.57 17.30
N ALA A 315 -20.32 8.31 16.63
CA ALA A 315 -19.34 9.31 16.25
C ALA A 315 -19.68 10.01 14.91
N TRP A 316 -20.64 9.50 14.13
CA TRP A 316 -20.96 10.03 12.80
C TRP A 316 -21.51 11.46 12.85
N TYR A 317 -22.40 11.73 13.81
CA TYR A 317 -23.05 13.04 13.98
C TYR A 317 -22.28 13.99 14.91
N MET A 318 -21.12 13.58 15.42
CA MET A 318 -20.32 14.40 16.33
C MET A 318 -19.50 15.44 15.57
N CYS A 319 -19.31 16.61 16.18
CA CYS A 319 -18.44 17.65 15.65
C CYS A 319 -16.97 17.20 15.72
N LYS A 320 -16.44 16.74 14.58
CA LYS A 320 -15.04 16.32 14.40
C LYS A 320 -14.12 17.51 14.10
N PHE A 321 -12.84 17.33 14.40
CA PHE A 321 -11.76 18.28 14.11
C PHE A 321 -11.49 18.35 12.60
N LYS A 322 -11.34 19.55 12.07
CA LYS A 322 -11.24 19.81 10.63
C LYS A 322 -9.80 20.03 10.22
N VAL A 323 -9.40 19.36 9.14
CA VAL A 323 -8.10 19.53 8.49
C VAL A 323 -8.32 19.86 7.02
N HIS A 324 -7.65 20.90 6.56
CA HIS A 324 -7.73 21.42 5.20
C HIS A 324 -6.51 20.94 4.41
N ASN A 325 -6.71 20.70 3.11
CA ASN A 325 -5.65 20.32 2.19
C ASN A 325 -5.82 21.09 0.87
N PHE A 326 -4.84 21.92 0.53
CA PHE A 326 -4.76 22.63 -0.74
C PHE A 326 -3.66 22.00 -1.60
N CYS A 327 -4.03 21.52 -2.78
CA CYS A 327 -3.10 20.91 -3.72
C CYS A 327 -2.63 21.96 -4.73
N ILE A 328 -1.31 22.02 -4.90
CA ILE A 328 -0.67 22.59 -6.07
C ILE A 328 0.03 21.44 -6.77
N HIS A 329 -0.38 21.12 -7.99
CA HIS A 329 0.29 20.13 -8.81
C HIS A 329 1.09 20.85 -9.89
N ASP A 330 2.41 20.63 -9.86
CA ASP A 330 3.27 21.11 -10.94
C ASP A 330 3.21 20.14 -12.10
N GLU A 331 2.56 20.55 -13.19
CA GLU A 331 2.34 19.71 -14.35
C GLU A 331 3.66 19.34 -15.04
N LYS A 332 4.73 20.15 -14.90
CA LYS A 332 6.07 19.90 -15.49
C LYS A 332 6.87 18.88 -14.74
N THR A 333 6.91 19.01 -13.43
CA THR A 333 7.63 18.04 -12.60
C THR A 333 6.75 16.85 -12.21
N GLU A 334 5.45 16.90 -12.54
CA GLU A 334 4.36 16.06 -12.04
C GLU A 334 4.40 15.86 -10.51
N GLN A 335 4.90 16.87 -9.79
CA GLN A 335 5.01 16.85 -8.34
C GLN A 335 3.75 17.46 -7.73
N GLY A 336 3.07 16.67 -6.89
CA GLY A 336 1.99 17.17 -6.05
C GLY A 336 2.52 17.73 -4.73
N TYR A 337 2.15 18.97 -4.43
CA TYR A 337 2.41 19.67 -3.18
C TYR A 337 1.10 19.82 -2.42
N MET A 338 1.08 19.37 -1.17
CA MET A 338 -0.10 19.31 -0.30
C MET A 338 0.11 20.26 0.88
N TYR A 339 -0.52 21.43 0.80
CA TYR A 339 -0.51 22.44 1.85
C TYR A 339 -1.61 22.12 2.87
N ILE A 340 -1.22 21.77 4.08
CA ILE A 340 -2.12 21.22 5.10
C ILE A 340 -2.12 22.11 6.34
N TRP A 341 -3.30 22.48 6.81
CA TRP A 341 -3.50 23.19 8.07
C TRP A 341 -4.80 22.75 8.74
N THR A 342 -4.96 23.08 10.01
CA THR A 342 -6.16 22.74 10.78
C THR A 342 -7.03 23.97 11.01
N GLU A 343 -8.27 23.77 11.45
CA GLU A 343 -9.18 24.88 11.74
C GLU A 343 -8.77 25.76 12.93
N VAL A 344 -7.81 25.30 13.75
CA VAL A 344 -7.22 26.15 14.81
C VAL A 344 -6.08 26.99 14.26
N ASP A 345 -5.46 26.58 13.16
CA ASP A 345 -4.37 27.31 12.52
C ASP A 345 -4.88 28.46 11.68
N ALA A 346 -5.92 28.21 10.88
CA ALA A 346 -6.49 29.20 9.98
C ALA A 346 -7.89 28.81 9.51
N LYS A 347 -8.59 29.79 8.92
CA LYS A 347 -9.85 29.57 8.20
C LYS A 347 -9.59 28.87 6.84
N LYS A 348 -10.60 28.83 5.97
CA LYS A 348 -10.51 28.31 4.59
C LYS A 348 -11.05 29.36 3.62
N GLY A 349 -10.25 30.37 3.31
CA GLY A 349 -10.61 31.53 2.51
C GLY A 349 -9.44 32.07 1.67
N ALA A 350 -9.65 33.25 1.07
CA ALA A 350 -8.73 33.82 0.09
C ALA A 350 -7.33 34.13 0.65
N ASN A 351 -7.23 34.53 1.93
CA ASN A 351 -5.94 34.79 2.56
C ASN A 351 -5.12 33.50 2.68
N GLU A 352 -5.75 32.38 3.03
CA GLU A 352 -5.05 31.09 3.17
C GLU A 352 -4.56 30.56 1.82
N ILE A 353 -5.44 30.56 0.82
CA ILE A 353 -5.07 30.13 -0.55
C ILE A 353 -3.98 31.03 -1.12
N GLY A 354 -4.12 32.35 -0.97
CA GLY A 354 -3.10 33.31 -1.41
C GLY A 354 -1.76 33.10 -0.70
N SER A 355 -1.77 32.78 0.59
CA SER A 355 -0.55 32.54 1.36
C SER A 355 0.17 31.27 0.91
N CYS A 356 -0.58 30.20 0.62
CA CYS A 356 -0.02 28.98 0.05
C CYS A 356 0.59 29.25 -1.33
N LEU A 357 -0.09 30.01 -2.19
CA LEU A 357 0.43 30.38 -3.52
C LEU A 357 1.70 31.23 -3.41
N ILE A 358 1.74 32.22 -2.53
CA ILE A 358 2.94 33.05 -2.31
C ILE A 358 4.09 32.17 -1.83
N ASN A 359 3.87 31.32 -0.82
CA ASN A 359 4.90 30.41 -0.35
C ASN A 359 5.39 29.48 -1.47
N HIS A 360 4.48 28.97 -2.31
CA HIS A 360 4.85 28.13 -3.44
C HIS A 360 5.69 28.87 -4.49
N ILE A 361 5.31 30.10 -4.82
CA ILE A 361 6.07 30.95 -5.75
C ILE A 361 7.46 31.24 -5.20
N ASP A 362 7.56 31.64 -3.93
CA ASP A 362 8.83 32.00 -3.29
C ASP A 362 9.82 30.81 -3.28
N GLU A 363 9.33 29.59 -3.08
CA GLU A 363 10.16 28.38 -2.94
C GLU A 363 10.43 27.65 -4.27
N HIS A 364 9.51 27.71 -5.24
CA HIS A 364 9.53 26.83 -6.42
C HIS A 364 9.56 27.52 -7.77
N PHE A 365 9.54 28.86 -7.82
CA PHE A 365 9.60 29.61 -9.08
C PHE A 365 11.04 29.78 -9.59
N ALA A 366 11.68 28.66 -9.95
CA ALA A 366 13.01 28.56 -10.53
C ALA A 366 13.00 27.81 -11.88
N PRO A 367 13.94 28.08 -12.81
CA PRO A 367 13.96 27.46 -14.14
C PRO A 367 13.91 25.93 -14.10
N LEU A 368 13.09 25.32 -14.98
CA LEU A 368 12.80 23.89 -14.98
C LEU A 368 13.71 23.10 -15.93
N ALA A 369 14.03 21.84 -15.55
CA ALA A 369 15.08 21.02 -16.21
C ALA A 369 14.59 19.95 -17.20
N ASP A 370 13.30 19.61 -17.29
CA ASP A 370 12.81 18.54 -18.20
C ASP A 370 11.31 18.74 -18.55
N GLN A 371 10.89 18.25 -19.72
CA GLN A 371 9.49 18.25 -20.19
C GLN A 371 9.01 16.81 -20.41
N ARG A 372 7.82 16.45 -19.91
CA ARG A 372 7.18 15.14 -20.15
C ARG A 372 5.69 15.27 -20.45
N GLU A 373 5.11 14.23 -21.06
CA GLU A 373 3.68 14.11 -21.40
C GLU A 373 2.79 13.98 -20.15
N ARG A 374 1.51 14.39 -20.26
CA ARG A 374 0.72 14.79 -19.07
C ARG A 374 -0.75 14.38 -19.10
N ASP A 375 -1.28 14.24 -17.88
CA ASP A 375 -2.70 13.98 -17.60
C ASP A 375 -3.44 15.28 -17.24
N TYR A 376 -4.73 15.34 -17.53
CA TYR A 376 -5.65 16.43 -17.15
C TYR A 376 -6.30 16.14 -15.77
N MET A 377 -6.65 17.17 -15.00
CA MET A 377 -7.16 17.09 -13.60
C MET A 377 -6.20 16.42 -12.61
N SER A 378 -4.95 16.86 -12.60
CA SER A 378 -3.91 16.27 -11.74
C SER A 378 -4.22 16.38 -10.24
N CYS A 379 -4.90 17.45 -9.79
CA CYS A 379 -5.35 17.59 -8.40
C CYS A 379 -6.38 16.53 -8.01
N ASP A 380 -7.43 16.31 -8.81
CA ASP A 380 -8.45 15.28 -8.53
C ASP A 380 -7.85 13.89 -8.45
N ARG A 381 -6.93 13.57 -9.36
CA ARG A 381 -6.18 12.32 -9.32
C ARG A 381 -5.42 12.19 -8.00
N ASN A 382 -4.71 13.25 -7.57
CA ASN A 382 -3.98 13.23 -6.30
C ASN A 382 -4.93 13.05 -5.10
N PHE A 383 -6.07 13.73 -5.09
CA PHE A 383 -7.10 13.58 -4.06
C PHE A 383 -7.68 12.18 -4.04
N GLY A 384 -8.01 11.61 -5.19
CA GLY A 384 -8.48 10.22 -5.29
C GLY A 384 -7.47 9.21 -4.74
N MET A 385 -6.17 9.43 -4.96
CA MET A 385 -5.11 8.60 -4.38
C MET A 385 -5.07 8.72 -2.84
N ILE A 386 -5.19 9.94 -2.31
CA ILE A 386 -5.24 10.19 -0.87
C ILE A 386 -6.48 9.55 -0.25
N GLU A 387 -7.66 9.78 -0.84
CA GLU A 387 -8.93 9.26 -0.32
C GLU A 387 -8.98 7.74 -0.33
N SER A 388 -8.47 7.11 -1.38
CA SER A 388 -8.33 5.66 -1.43
C SER A 388 -7.51 5.11 -0.25
N LYS A 389 -6.40 5.79 0.08
CA LYS A 389 -5.56 5.41 1.22
C LYS A 389 -6.22 5.67 2.57
N VAL A 390 -6.88 6.81 2.72
CA VAL A 390 -7.63 7.17 3.92
C VAL A 390 -8.77 6.18 4.17
N ARG A 391 -9.48 5.73 3.12
CA ARG A 391 -10.51 4.68 3.22
C ARG A 391 -9.95 3.33 3.66
N GLN A 392 -8.76 2.97 3.19
CA GLN A 392 -8.09 1.71 3.58
C GLN A 392 -7.54 1.74 5.00
N ARG A 393 -7.05 2.90 5.45
CA ARG A 393 -6.45 3.10 6.77
C ARG A 393 -7.00 4.38 7.38
N PRO A 394 -8.06 4.29 8.20
CA PRO A 394 -8.60 5.43 8.91
C PRO A 394 -7.51 6.19 9.69
N VAL A 395 -7.59 7.51 9.63
CA VAL A 395 -6.65 8.42 10.30
C VAL A 395 -7.35 9.13 11.45
N HIS A 396 -6.63 9.33 12.55
CA HIS A 396 -7.19 9.90 13.76
C HIS A 396 -6.57 11.26 14.11
N THR A 397 -5.34 11.55 13.70
CA THR A 397 -4.67 12.84 13.96
C THR A 397 -4.14 13.48 12.67
N PRO A 398 -3.93 14.81 12.64
CA PRO A 398 -3.35 15.48 11.47
C PRO A 398 -1.96 14.94 11.10
N ILE A 399 -1.14 14.58 12.09
CA ILE A 399 0.21 14.01 11.85
C ILE A 399 0.12 12.67 11.10
N GLN A 400 -0.83 11.82 11.49
CA GLN A 400 -1.08 10.56 10.79
C GLN A 400 -1.57 10.82 9.36
N LEU A 401 -2.47 11.80 9.17
CA LEU A 401 -2.97 12.19 7.86
C LEU A 401 -1.84 12.70 6.95
N GLN A 402 -0.98 13.58 7.46
CA GLN A 402 0.19 14.09 6.72
C GLN A 402 1.14 12.96 6.30
N THR A 403 1.41 12.02 7.21
CA THR A 403 2.25 10.83 6.93
C THR A 403 1.62 9.95 5.86
N LEU A 404 0.31 9.71 5.95
CA LEU A 404 -0.44 8.95 4.97
C LEU A 404 -0.40 9.62 3.60
N ILE A 405 -0.67 10.94 3.54
CA ILE A 405 -0.64 11.73 2.30
C ILE A 405 0.74 11.63 1.66
N LYS A 406 1.82 11.86 2.42
CA LYS A 406 3.19 11.77 1.89
C LYS A 406 3.47 10.45 1.17
N SER A 407 2.93 9.35 1.69
CA SER A 407 3.09 7.99 1.13
C SER A 407 1.96 7.52 0.19
N ALA A 408 0.97 8.38 -0.09
CA ALA A 408 -0.23 7.96 -0.83
C ALA A 408 0.08 7.61 -2.29
N ASN A 409 1.00 8.36 -2.90
CA ASN A 409 1.56 8.07 -4.21
C ASN A 409 2.88 7.28 -4.09
N LYS A 410 2.87 6.03 -4.57
CA LYS A 410 4.02 5.12 -4.48
C LYS A 410 5.16 5.48 -5.43
N THR A 411 4.83 6.02 -6.61
CA THR A 411 5.83 6.32 -7.64
C THR A 411 6.47 7.68 -7.40
N ARG A 412 5.66 8.67 -7.02
CA ARG A 412 6.12 10.02 -6.70
C ARG A 412 5.45 10.51 -5.41
N PRO A 413 6.06 10.29 -4.24
CA PRO A 413 5.55 10.76 -2.96
C PRO A 413 5.16 12.24 -2.97
N PHE A 414 4.06 12.59 -2.31
CA PHE A 414 3.64 13.99 -2.23
C PHE A 414 4.56 14.77 -1.30
N VAL A 415 4.85 16.02 -1.66
CA VAL A 415 5.51 16.97 -0.76
C VAL A 415 4.41 17.55 0.13
N VAL A 416 4.51 17.32 1.43
CA VAL A 416 3.52 17.81 2.41
C VAL A 416 4.11 19.02 3.11
N ILE A 417 3.42 20.15 3.02
CA ILE A 417 3.78 21.41 3.68
C ILE A 417 2.76 21.65 4.80
N ALA A 418 3.20 21.57 6.04
CA ALA A 418 2.38 21.94 7.19
C ALA A 418 2.36 23.46 7.35
N MET A 419 1.18 24.06 7.20
CA MET A 419 0.95 25.49 7.34
C MET A 419 0.42 25.80 8.74
N THR A 420 1.03 26.79 9.38
CA THR A 420 0.70 27.32 10.71
C THR A 420 0.28 28.79 10.60
N GLN A 421 -0.17 29.40 11.70
CA GLN A 421 -0.56 30.81 11.78
C GLN A 421 0.50 31.74 11.18
N GLU A 422 1.77 31.40 11.38
CA GLU A 422 2.91 32.20 10.92
C GLU A 422 3.02 32.29 9.40
N ASN A 423 2.48 31.29 8.69
CA ASN A 423 2.56 31.21 7.25
C ASN A 423 1.44 32.01 6.55
N PHE A 424 0.39 32.41 7.28
CA PHE A 424 -0.79 33.06 6.70
C PHE A 424 -0.67 34.59 6.72
N LYS A 425 -0.65 35.20 5.53
CA LYS A 425 -0.46 36.63 5.28
C LYS A 425 -1.78 37.34 4.97
N ASP A 426 -1.94 38.56 5.46
CA ASP A 426 -3.13 39.37 5.22
C ASP A 426 -3.08 40.05 3.84
N MET A 427 -3.97 39.58 2.95
CA MET A 427 -4.09 40.10 1.59
C MET A 427 -4.93 41.38 1.52
N SER A 428 -5.42 41.92 2.64
CA SER A 428 -6.15 43.19 2.66
C SER A 428 -5.32 44.35 2.13
N ILE A 429 -4.00 44.35 2.40
CA ILE A 429 -3.04 45.32 1.90
C ILE A 429 -2.94 45.23 0.38
N ALA A 430 -2.85 44.00 -0.17
CA ALA A 430 -2.86 43.77 -1.61
C ALA A 430 -4.13 44.32 -2.27
N LYS A 431 -5.31 44.10 -1.65
CA LYS A 431 -6.59 44.61 -2.16
C LYS A 431 -6.67 46.14 -2.19
N LYS A 432 -6.01 46.82 -1.26
CA LYS A 432 -5.92 48.29 -1.25
C LYS A 432 -4.93 48.79 -2.31
N ALA A 433 -3.81 48.08 -2.49
CA ALA A 433 -2.77 48.43 -3.43
C ALA A 433 -3.18 48.18 -4.89
N PHE A 434 -3.95 47.12 -5.15
CA PHE A 434 -4.31 46.69 -6.49
C PHE A 434 -5.82 46.70 -6.70
N THR A 435 -6.27 47.40 -7.74
CA THR A 435 -7.68 47.39 -8.13
C THR A 435 -7.92 46.31 -9.17
N ARG A 436 -8.76 45.33 -8.84
CA ARG A 436 -9.20 44.30 -9.79
C ARG A 436 -10.03 44.97 -10.91
N PRO A 437 -9.66 44.80 -12.19
CA PRO A 437 -10.46 45.31 -13.28
C PRO A 437 -11.77 44.52 -13.39
N SER A 438 -12.87 45.19 -13.73
CA SER A 438 -14.19 44.56 -13.91
C SER A 438 -14.22 43.53 -15.03
N THR A 439 -13.28 43.61 -15.97
CA THR A 439 -13.11 42.63 -17.06
C THR A 439 -12.58 41.29 -16.56
N LEU A 440 -11.84 41.25 -15.45
CA LEU A 440 -11.29 40.01 -14.91
C LEU A 440 -12.37 39.26 -14.12
N LYS A 441 -12.98 38.25 -14.73
CA LYS A 441 -14.04 37.44 -14.14
C LYS A 441 -13.51 36.11 -13.56
N VAL A 442 -12.80 36.21 -12.44
CA VAL A 442 -12.09 35.07 -11.78
C VAL A 442 -12.92 33.78 -11.68
N THR A 443 -14.20 33.85 -11.32
CA THR A 443 -15.07 32.65 -11.17
C THR A 443 -15.40 31.96 -12.50
N GLN A 444 -15.36 32.70 -13.61
CA GLN A 444 -15.64 32.19 -14.96
C GLN A 444 -14.35 31.75 -15.66
N SER A 445 -13.20 32.26 -15.22
CA SER A 445 -11.89 31.91 -15.75
C SER A 445 -11.44 30.53 -15.25
N LEU A 446 -10.97 29.69 -16.16
CA LEU A 446 -10.38 28.37 -15.88
C LEU A 446 -8.86 28.41 -15.83
N SER A 447 -8.24 29.40 -16.47
CA SER A 447 -6.79 29.53 -16.53
C SER A 447 -6.36 30.99 -16.37
N PHE A 448 -5.22 31.18 -15.71
CA PHE A 448 -4.56 32.47 -15.55
C PHE A 448 -3.10 32.36 -15.97
N GLU A 449 -2.60 33.37 -16.67
CA GLU A 449 -1.18 33.53 -16.96
C GLU A 449 -0.72 34.86 -16.37
N ILE A 450 0.36 34.80 -15.59
CA ILE A 450 0.96 35.93 -14.89
C ILE A 450 2.46 35.91 -15.22
N SER A 451 3.02 37.07 -15.60
CA SER A 451 4.43 37.19 -15.95
C SER A 451 5.13 38.20 -15.05
N LYS A 452 6.36 37.86 -14.65
CA LYS A 452 7.26 38.77 -13.93
C LYS A 452 7.62 40.01 -14.76
N GLU A 453 7.65 39.88 -16.08
CA GLU A 453 7.96 40.98 -17.00
C GLU A 453 6.82 42.02 -17.05
N PHE A 454 5.59 41.56 -16.81
CA PHE A 454 4.38 42.38 -16.84
C PHE A 454 3.57 42.18 -15.55
N PRO A 455 4.07 42.65 -14.39
CA PRO A 455 3.49 42.33 -13.08
C PRO A 455 2.07 42.89 -12.86
N ASN A 456 1.67 43.89 -13.65
CA ASN A 456 0.34 44.50 -13.62
C ASN A 456 -0.60 43.93 -14.68
N ALA A 457 -0.20 42.88 -15.40
CA ALA A 457 -1.01 42.24 -16.43
C ALA A 457 -1.35 40.81 -16.01
N ILE A 458 -2.65 40.51 -15.99
CA ILE A 458 -3.16 39.15 -15.82
C ILE A 458 -3.84 38.77 -17.12
N LYS A 459 -3.44 37.65 -17.72
CA LYS A 459 -4.22 37.05 -18.80
C LYS A 459 -5.15 36.00 -18.22
N SER A 460 -6.38 35.93 -18.70
CA SER A 460 -7.33 34.87 -18.31
C SER A 460 -7.95 34.18 -19.52
N ARG A 461 -8.36 32.93 -19.33
CA ARG A 461 -9.08 32.13 -20.32
C ARG A 461 -10.22 31.40 -19.64
N GLU A 462 -11.43 31.53 -20.19
CA GLU A 462 -12.67 30.94 -19.64
C GLU A 462 -12.93 29.52 -20.14
N THR A 463 -12.17 29.07 -21.14
CA THR A 463 -12.32 27.73 -21.72
C THR A 463 -10.96 27.07 -21.88
N HIS A 464 -10.97 25.74 -21.99
CA HIS A 464 -9.80 24.99 -22.43
C HIS A 464 -9.78 24.81 -23.96
N GLN A 465 -10.56 25.55 -24.75
CA GLN A 465 -10.52 25.40 -26.21
C GLN A 465 -9.33 26.17 -26.79
N ILE A 466 -8.61 25.51 -27.72
CA ILE A 466 -7.40 26.04 -28.37
C ILE A 466 -7.69 27.37 -29.08
N ASP A 467 -8.86 27.49 -29.70
CA ASP A 467 -9.23 28.66 -30.51
C ASP A 467 -9.68 29.89 -29.68
N THR A 468 -9.71 29.79 -28.35
CA THR A 468 -10.07 30.92 -27.49
C THR A 468 -8.85 31.72 -27.06
N ASN A 469 -8.79 32.98 -27.51
CA ASN A 469 -7.71 33.88 -27.16
C ASN A 469 -7.70 34.23 -25.67
N TRP A 470 -6.50 34.31 -25.10
CA TRP A 470 -6.27 34.88 -23.78
C TRP A 470 -6.76 36.32 -23.72
N GLN A 471 -7.58 36.64 -22.73
CA GLN A 471 -8.02 38.01 -22.47
C GLN A 471 -7.01 38.70 -21.56
N LEU A 472 -6.49 39.86 -21.98
CA LEU A 472 -5.57 40.65 -21.20
C LEU A 472 -6.32 41.59 -20.25
N HIS A 473 -5.97 41.54 -18.97
CA HIS A 473 -6.53 42.38 -17.92
C HIS A 473 -5.42 43.18 -17.24
N ASN A 474 -5.49 44.50 -17.36
CA ASN A 474 -4.53 45.39 -16.69
C ASN A 474 -5.02 45.72 -15.27
N VAL A 475 -4.27 45.27 -14.28
CA VAL A 475 -4.46 45.57 -12.87
C VAL A 475 -3.85 46.93 -12.57
N LYS A 476 -4.64 47.86 -12.04
CA LYS A 476 -4.13 49.19 -11.66
C LYS A 476 -3.50 49.11 -10.27
N GLY A 477 -2.20 49.43 -10.18
CA GLY A 477 -1.51 49.66 -8.93
C GLY A 477 -1.71 51.11 -8.46
N ASN A 478 -2.22 51.31 -7.25
CA ASN A 478 -2.49 52.62 -6.67
C ASN A 478 -1.34 53.13 -5.75
N CYS A 479 -0.31 52.32 -5.51
CA CYS A 479 0.87 52.68 -4.75
C CYS A 479 2.10 51.84 -5.17
N GLY A 480 3.31 52.31 -4.86
CA GLY A 480 4.51 51.46 -4.87
C GLY A 480 4.35 50.32 -3.87
N CYS A 481 4.88 49.13 -4.18
CA CYS A 481 4.74 47.93 -3.35
C CYS A 481 5.40 48.11 -1.98
N GLN A 482 4.67 48.71 -1.03
CA GLN A 482 5.02 48.62 0.39
C GLN A 482 4.73 47.19 0.84
N ASP A 483 5.71 46.61 1.53
CA ASP A 483 5.90 45.17 1.71
C ASP A 483 4.60 44.39 1.99
N LEU A 484 4.23 43.52 1.04
CA LEU A 484 3.28 42.41 1.25
C LEU A 484 3.85 41.32 2.16
N HIS A 485 5.07 41.55 2.66
CA HIS A 485 5.78 40.67 3.55
C HIS A 485 5.58 41.20 4.97
N ASN A 486 5.01 40.35 5.84
CA ASN A 486 5.04 40.43 7.31
C ASN A 486 3.73 40.73 8.04
N VAL A 487 2.61 41.05 7.37
CA VAL A 487 1.34 41.14 8.09
C VAL A 487 0.69 39.76 8.16
N ARG A 488 0.80 39.12 9.34
CA ARG A 488 0.13 37.85 9.63
C ARG A 488 -1.38 38.09 9.77
N VAL A 489 -2.19 37.19 9.23
CA VAL A 489 -3.66 37.20 9.47
C VAL A 489 -3.98 36.73 10.88
N TYR A 490 -3.21 35.77 11.38
CA TYR A 490 -3.46 35.09 12.64
C TYR A 490 -2.26 35.26 13.56
N LEU A 491 -2.51 35.78 14.75
CA LEU A 491 -1.49 35.96 15.80
C LEU A 491 -1.48 34.81 16.80
N SER A 492 -2.60 34.09 16.91
CA SER A 492 -2.80 32.99 17.85
C SER A 492 -3.70 31.91 17.25
N LEU A 493 -3.76 30.75 17.92
CA LEU A 493 -4.67 29.65 17.58
C LEU A 493 -6.13 30.07 17.75
N PHE A 494 -6.99 29.68 16.81
CA PHE A 494 -8.44 29.84 16.99
C PHE A 494 -8.95 28.97 18.13
N ARG A 495 -9.82 29.56 18.94
CA ARG A 495 -10.54 28.83 19.98
C ARG A 495 -11.55 27.87 19.38
N LEU A 496 -11.56 26.64 19.89
CA LEU A 496 -12.59 25.67 19.56
C LEU A 496 -13.90 25.99 20.31
N LYS A 497 -15.03 25.98 19.60
CA LYS A 497 -16.36 26.17 20.21
C LYS A 497 -16.61 25.14 21.31
N LYS A 498 -17.27 25.53 22.41
CA LYS A 498 -17.57 24.66 23.57
C LYS A 498 -18.16 23.29 23.18
N ASN A 499 -19.16 23.29 22.29
CA ASN A 499 -19.79 22.04 21.81
C ASN A 499 -18.80 21.11 21.10
N LYS A 500 -17.84 21.68 20.38
CA LYS A 500 -16.80 20.93 19.69
C LYS A 500 -15.77 20.36 20.67
N VAL A 501 -15.36 21.13 21.67
CA VAL A 501 -14.50 20.63 22.76
C VAL A 501 -15.14 19.44 23.47
N ILE A 502 -16.44 19.54 23.81
CA ILE A 502 -17.20 18.44 24.42
C ILE A 502 -17.24 17.21 23.50
N ALA A 503 -17.48 17.41 22.20
CA ALA A 503 -17.50 16.33 21.22
C ALA A 503 -16.12 15.66 21.10
N LEU A 504 -15.03 16.42 21.01
CA LEU A 504 -13.66 15.88 20.94
C LEU A 504 -13.29 15.08 22.19
N ARG A 505 -13.62 15.58 23.39
CA ARG A 505 -13.40 14.82 24.65
C ARG A 505 -14.14 13.48 24.66
N LYS A 506 -15.35 13.40 24.09
CA LYS A 506 -16.07 12.13 23.94
C LYS A 506 -15.40 11.22 22.89
N LEU A 507 -14.96 11.79 21.77
CA LEU A 507 -14.31 11.05 20.68
C LEU A 507 -12.96 10.46 21.11
N MET A 508 -12.24 11.12 22.02
CA MET A 508 -10.98 10.63 22.59
C MET A 508 -11.10 9.27 23.28
N GLY A 509 -12.28 8.92 23.81
CA GLY A 509 -12.53 7.61 24.40
C GLY A 509 -12.39 6.43 23.44
N PHE A 510 -12.40 6.69 22.12
CA PHE A 510 -12.20 5.67 21.08
C PHE A 510 -10.76 5.62 20.54
N LEU A 511 -9.87 6.48 21.03
CA LEU A 511 -8.53 6.66 20.49
C LEU A 511 -7.47 5.97 21.34
N THR A 512 -6.34 5.65 20.73
CA THR A 512 -5.16 5.16 21.44
C THR A 512 -4.55 6.25 22.33
N PHE A 513 -3.70 5.88 23.30
CA PHE A 513 -3.09 6.84 24.21
C PHE A 513 -2.34 7.97 23.50
N SER A 514 -1.54 7.65 22.48
CA SER A 514 -0.77 8.66 21.73
C SER A 514 -1.67 9.61 20.94
N GLU A 515 -2.80 9.13 20.42
CA GLU A 515 -3.78 9.97 19.73
C GLU A 515 -4.57 10.85 20.70
N GLN A 516 -4.88 10.34 21.89
CA GLN A 516 -5.48 11.14 22.95
C GLN A 516 -4.54 12.27 23.38
N ASP A 517 -3.24 12.02 23.50
CA ASP A 517 -2.28 13.03 23.92
C ASP A 517 -2.21 14.21 22.93
N TYR A 518 -2.33 13.94 21.62
CA TYR A 518 -2.50 15.02 20.63
C TYR A 518 -3.72 15.89 20.93
N TYR A 519 -4.89 15.28 21.18
CA TYR A 519 -6.11 16.03 21.44
C TYR A 519 -6.11 16.72 22.80
N LYS A 520 -5.44 16.18 23.82
CA LYS A 520 -5.26 16.88 25.10
C LYS A 520 -4.44 18.15 24.91
N ALA A 521 -3.27 18.03 24.28
CA ALA A 521 -2.39 19.16 24.00
C ALA A 521 -3.09 20.23 23.13
N LEU A 522 -3.87 19.79 22.12
CA LEU A 522 -4.68 20.69 21.31
C LEU A 522 -5.68 21.47 22.15
N LEU A 523 -6.41 20.79 23.05
CA LEU A 523 -7.43 21.45 23.88
C LEU A 523 -6.78 22.43 24.85
N GLU A 524 -5.69 22.05 25.51
CA GLU A 524 -4.89 22.92 26.38
C GLU A 524 -4.42 24.18 25.64
N ALA A 525 -3.79 24.01 24.47
CA ALA A 525 -3.31 25.14 23.65
C ALA A 525 -4.41 26.08 23.15
N THR A 526 -5.66 25.61 23.08
CA THR A 526 -6.82 26.44 22.68
C THR A 526 -7.62 27.02 23.86
N ASP A 527 -7.37 26.55 25.09
CA ASP A 527 -8.01 27.04 26.31
C ASP A 527 -7.22 28.20 26.96
N ASP A 528 -5.88 28.26 26.80
CA ASP A 528 -4.99 29.24 27.47
C ASP A 528 -4.97 30.69 26.87
N ASN A 529 -5.71 30.98 25.79
CA ASN A 529 -5.77 32.33 25.19
C ASN A 529 -6.79 33.25 25.90
N ASP A 530 -6.65 33.44 27.22
CA ASP A 530 -7.49 34.30 28.08
C ASP A 530 -7.02 35.77 28.11
N SER A 531 -6.72 36.38 26.96
CA SER A 531 -6.50 37.84 26.88
C SER A 531 -7.22 38.45 25.67
N GLU A 532 -8.38 39.03 25.95
CA GLU A 532 -9.02 40.16 25.25
C GLU A 532 -9.03 40.13 23.71
N ASP A 533 -10.08 39.55 23.11
CA ASP A 533 -10.68 40.17 21.92
C ASP A 533 -12.14 39.70 21.75
N ASP A 534 -13.00 40.13 22.67
CA ASP A 534 -14.45 40.12 22.46
C ASP A 534 -14.81 41.29 21.52
N GLY A 535 -14.83 41.02 20.22
CA GLY A 535 -15.47 41.91 19.27
C GLY A 535 -14.94 41.81 17.85
N LEU A 536 -15.68 41.13 16.98
CA LEU A 536 -16.22 41.67 15.72
C LEU A 536 -16.80 40.50 14.90
N ASP A 537 -18.13 40.55 14.77
CA ASP A 537 -18.97 39.72 13.88
C ASP A 537 -18.60 39.89 12.39
#